data_AF-A0A353YDF2-F1
#
_entry.id   AF-A0A353YDF2-F1
#
_cell.length_a   1.000
_cell.length_b   1.000
_cell.length_c   1.000
_cell.angle_alpha   90.00
_cell.angle_beta   90.00
_cell.angle_gamma   90.00
#
_symmetry.space_group_name_H-M   'P 1'
#
loop_
_entity.id
_entity.type
_entity.pdbx_description
1 polymer ?
#
loop_
_entity_poly.entity_id
_entity_poly.type
_entity_poly.pdbx_seq_one_letter_code
_entity_poly.pdbx_strand_id
1 'polypeptide(L)'
;MVVLAIYVRAGAVALRRPISDFYVAGRLVPAMFNGMTLAACFVAVLAFAGLAGAPSQGCEGCASLLLGGAGGLVVIALGLAPYLRKFGGFTVPDFLGERFGGTAVRPLAVLAVILCSFPALALTVLSVGLIATRVFAIDEVTGIAVSVAMLLFCSFPGGMRSASLTQVTQFTVLLGASIAALLVLLWQHGASLPSLDALGLDEAVSTLRLKTFAALDPVNRFALAFCLAAGTASLPHLLMRGLTTPSVEGARTSFLLALPFTAVLCLAAPAYLPLFGQAPDASSDAEAILSFGLLASGGIAACLALGSGLTLAIANGLSYDIYYKSLHLTAPTERRLLAARAAVVLVAGVAAVAALAVPQTMLAMTGAAFSLAASAFLPALVLGIWWKRANGEGALAGMIAGIGVCLYYMLAPRYIPFAFYETSSFLSNATEEQAASYTALRQSYYLTDPGAREAALAAWEETARGIANWWGISRAFAAIFAVPSGFLVTIGASLFTAAPSADMQSFVEDLGKPTPP
;
A
#
# COMPACT_ATOMS: atom_id res chain seq x y z
N MET A 1 14.98 19.27 -16.31
CA MET A 1 14.33 20.49 -16.82
C MET A 1 12.93 20.25 -17.40
N VAL A 2 12.72 19.28 -18.32
CA VAL A 2 11.37 18.99 -18.87
C VAL A 2 10.37 18.54 -17.79
N VAL A 3 10.77 17.64 -16.89
CA VAL A 3 9.96 17.22 -15.74
C VAL A 3 9.62 18.42 -14.86
N LEU A 4 10.61 19.24 -14.49
CA LEU A 4 10.39 20.45 -13.70
C LEU A 4 9.43 21.43 -14.39
N ALA A 5 9.51 21.62 -15.71
CA ALA A 5 8.60 22.47 -16.48
C ALA A 5 7.17 21.92 -16.53
N ILE A 6 7.00 20.60 -16.64
CA ILE A 6 5.69 19.93 -16.55
C ILE A 6 5.09 20.13 -15.16
N TYR A 7 5.90 20.01 -14.10
CA TYR A 7 5.49 20.22 -12.72
C TYR A 7 5.11 21.68 -12.44
N VAL A 8 5.90 22.64 -12.90
CA VAL A 8 5.62 24.08 -12.78
C VAL A 8 4.33 24.43 -13.54
N ARG A 9 4.13 23.87 -14.74
CA ARG A 9 2.89 24.06 -15.52
C ARG A 9 1.68 23.41 -14.85
N ALA A 10 1.83 22.21 -14.27
CA ALA A 10 0.76 21.53 -13.54
C ALA A 10 0.33 22.31 -12.29
N GLY A 11 1.30 22.90 -11.57
CA GLY A 11 1.02 23.77 -10.42
C GLY A 11 0.39 25.12 -10.79
N ALA A 12 0.86 25.77 -11.86
CA ALA A 12 0.31 27.05 -12.32
C ALA A 12 -1.16 26.94 -12.78
N VAL A 13 -1.54 25.81 -13.38
CA VAL A 13 -2.90 25.54 -13.88
C VAL A 13 -3.92 25.31 -12.74
N ALA A 14 -3.47 25.01 -11.51
CA ALA A 14 -4.32 24.63 -10.40
C ALA A 14 -4.77 25.77 -9.48
N LEU A 15 -4.27 26.99 -9.68
CA LEU A 15 -4.50 28.12 -8.76
C LEU A 15 -5.89 28.78 -8.87
N ARG A 16 -6.76 28.38 -9.81
CA ARG A 16 -8.06 29.06 -10.07
C ARG A 16 -9.26 28.13 -10.34
N ARG A 17 -9.38 27.00 -9.66
CA ARG A 17 -10.34 25.94 -10.04
C ARG A 17 -11.30 25.50 -8.93
N PRO A 18 -12.48 24.95 -9.28
CA PRO A 18 -13.49 24.50 -8.32
C PRO A 18 -12.95 23.37 -7.43
N ILE A 19 -13.58 23.18 -6.26
CA ILE A 19 -13.09 22.25 -5.24
C ILE A 19 -13.05 20.79 -5.70
N SER A 20 -13.89 20.42 -6.67
CA SER A 20 -13.90 19.09 -7.31
C SER A 20 -12.61 18.80 -8.09
N ASP A 21 -11.92 19.83 -8.60
CA ASP A 21 -10.61 19.68 -9.24
C ASP A 21 -9.53 19.29 -8.24
N PHE A 22 -9.65 19.76 -6.99
CA PHE A 22 -8.70 19.40 -5.94
C PHE A 22 -8.87 17.94 -5.50
N TYR A 23 -10.09 17.48 -5.26
CA TYR A 23 -10.34 16.16 -4.69
C TYR A 23 -10.40 15.02 -5.70
N VAL A 24 -11.00 15.22 -6.88
CA VAL A 24 -11.21 14.16 -7.90
C VAL A 24 -10.80 14.58 -9.31
N ALA A 25 -9.94 15.60 -9.41
CA ALA A 25 -9.44 16.11 -10.68
C ALA A 25 -10.54 16.54 -11.68
N GLY A 26 -11.69 16.96 -11.16
CA GLY A 26 -12.85 17.35 -11.98
C GLY A 26 -13.49 16.19 -12.75
N ARG A 27 -13.06 14.95 -12.49
CA ARG A 27 -13.46 13.74 -13.22
C ARG A 27 -13.06 13.74 -14.70
N LEU A 28 -11.94 14.39 -15.01
CA LEU A 28 -11.48 14.60 -16.38
C LEU A 28 -10.24 13.76 -16.73
N VAL A 29 -9.81 12.85 -15.85
CA VAL A 29 -8.59 12.08 -16.09
C VAL A 29 -8.91 10.92 -17.06
N PRO A 30 -8.23 10.85 -18.22
CA PRO A 30 -8.42 9.74 -19.16
C PRO A 30 -8.04 8.40 -18.54
N ALA A 31 -8.72 7.33 -18.97
CA ALA A 31 -8.50 5.99 -18.42
C ALA A 31 -7.05 5.51 -18.57
N MET A 32 -6.40 5.83 -19.70
CA MET A 32 -5.01 5.50 -19.96
C MET A 32 -4.06 6.13 -18.93
N PHE A 33 -4.24 7.42 -18.62
CA PHE A 33 -3.40 8.14 -17.65
C PHE A 33 -3.58 7.62 -16.23
N ASN A 34 -4.80 7.22 -15.88
CA ASN A 34 -5.05 6.52 -14.63
C ASN A 34 -4.40 5.14 -14.62
N GLY A 35 -4.46 4.37 -15.71
CA GLY A 35 -3.80 3.07 -15.82
C GLY A 35 -2.28 3.16 -15.65
N MET A 36 -1.63 4.12 -16.29
CA MET A 36 -0.19 4.42 -16.13
C MET A 36 0.14 4.74 -14.67
N THR A 37 -0.66 5.60 -14.04
CA THR A 37 -0.46 6.00 -12.65
C THR A 37 -0.66 4.84 -11.67
N LEU A 38 -1.71 4.04 -11.89
CA LEU A 38 -2.00 2.84 -11.11
C LEU A 38 -0.84 1.84 -11.20
N ALA A 39 -0.29 1.63 -12.40
CA ALA A 39 0.85 0.75 -12.61
C ALA A 39 2.11 1.25 -11.89
N ALA A 40 2.44 2.54 -11.96
CA ALA A 40 3.57 3.11 -11.22
C ALA A 40 3.41 2.95 -9.70
N CYS A 41 2.22 3.25 -9.16
CA CYS A 41 1.94 3.10 -7.74
C CYS A 41 2.07 1.62 -7.32
N PHE A 42 1.52 0.72 -8.12
CA PHE A 42 1.49 -0.70 -7.81
C PHE A 42 2.88 -1.35 -7.87
N VAL A 43 3.71 -1.01 -8.86
CA VAL A 43 5.10 -1.49 -8.95
C VAL A 43 5.96 -1.00 -7.79
N ALA A 44 5.79 0.25 -7.35
CA ALA A 44 6.48 0.75 -6.16
C ALA A 44 6.18 -0.10 -4.92
N VAL A 45 4.91 -0.50 -4.75
CA VAL A 45 4.52 -1.39 -3.65
C VAL A 45 5.13 -2.79 -3.78
N LEU A 46 5.15 -3.35 -5.00
CA LEU A 46 5.77 -4.66 -5.23
C LEU A 46 7.30 -4.63 -5.05
N ALA A 47 7.95 -3.53 -5.41
CA ALA A 47 9.37 -3.31 -5.17
C ALA A 47 9.68 -3.32 -3.66
N PHE A 48 8.88 -2.62 -2.85
CA PHE A 48 8.99 -2.65 -1.38
C PHE A 48 8.61 -3.98 -0.74
N ALA A 49 7.71 -4.72 -1.38
CA ALA A 49 7.40 -6.08 -0.96
C ALA A 49 8.61 -6.99 -1.14
N GLY A 50 9.47 -6.78 -2.16
CA GLY A 50 10.70 -7.55 -2.35
C GLY A 50 10.91 -8.14 -3.74
N LEU A 51 10.32 -7.57 -4.80
CA LEU A 51 10.61 -7.98 -6.19
C LEU A 51 12.12 -7.92 -6.53
N ALA A 52 12.90 -7.09 -5.84
CA ALA A 52 14.35 -7.02 -5.99
C ALA A 52 15.10 -8.29 -5.53
N GLY A 53 14.45 -9.19 -4.78
CA GLY A 53 15.06 -10.47 -4.35
C GLY A 53 14.39 -11.71 -4.94
N ALA A 54 13.31 -11.56 -5.70
CA ALA A 54 12.49 -12.67 -6.13
C ALA A 54 13.11 -13.65 -7.16
N PRO A 55 14.10 -13.31 -8.00
CA PRO A 55 14.51 -14.24 -9.04
C PRO A 55 15.55 -15.30 -8.62
N SER A 56 16.10 -15.28 -7.40
CA SER A 56 17.15 -16.25 -7.01
C SER A 56 16.66 -17.66 -6.63
N GLN A 57 15.35 -17.89 -6.44
CA GLN A 57 14.81 -19.22 -6.10
C GLN A 57 13.52 -19.58 -6.89
N GLY A 58 13.36 -19.02 -8.09
CA GLY A 58 12.39 -19.48 -9.09
C GLY A 58 11.20 -18.54 -9.39
N CYS A 59 10.60 -18.73 -10.57
CA CYS A 59 9.42 -18.00 -11.07
C CYS A 59 8.20 -18.01 -10.13
N GLU A 60 8.14 -18.89 -9.12
CA GLU A 60 6.96 -19.11 -8.29
C GLU A 60 6.67 -17.96 -7.31
N GLY A 61 7.70 -17.34 -6.72
CA GLY A 61 7.54 -16.21 -5.80
C GLY A 61 7.02 -14.96 -6.51
N CYS A 62 7.63 -14.60 -7.63
CA CYS A 62 7.15 -13.56 -8.55
C CYS A 62 5.72 -13.84 -9.03
N ALA A 63 5.41 -15.09 -9.38
CA ALA A 63 4.07 -15.47 -9.82
C ALA A 63 3.04 -15.23 -8.72
N SER A 64 3.32 -15.56 -7.44
CA SER A 64 2.37 -15.31 -6.35
C SER A 64 2.11 -13.82 -6.07
N LEU A 65 3.14 -12.97 -6.19
CA LEU A 65 3.03 -11.51 -6.08
C LEU A 65 2.23 -10.91 -7.24
N LEU A 66 2.52 -11.36 -8.46
CA LEU A 66 1.79 -10.92 -9.65
C LEU A 66 0.35 -11.41 -9.62
N LEU A 67 0.11 -12.68 -9.33
CA LEU A 67 -1.24 -13.26 -9.23
C LEU A 67 -2.08 -12.56 -8.16
N GLY A 68 -1.52 -12.37 -6.96
CA GLY A 68 -2.22 -11.69 -5.87
C GLY A 68 -2.63 -10.27 -6.25
N GLY A 69 -1.66 -9.41 -6.58
CA GLY A 69 -2.01 -8.01 -6.79
C GLY A 69 -2.62 -7.70 -8.17
N ALA A 70 -2.30 -8.45 -9.23
CA ALA A 70 -3.07 -8.38 -10.48
C ALA A 70 -4.51 -8.85 -10.27
N GLY A 71 -4.71 -9.94 -9.51
CA GLY A 71 -6.03 -10.41 -9.10
C GLY A 71 -6.80 -9.34 -8.35
N GLY A 72 -6.16 -8.63 -7.42
CA GLY A 72 -6.74 -7.48 -6.73
C GLY A 72 -7.17 -6.35 -7.67
N LEU A 73 -6.31 -5.97 -8.64
CA LEU A 73 -6.67 -4.97 -9.66
C LEU A 73 -7.87 -5.40 -10.51
N VAL A 74 -7.98 -6.68 -10.86
CA VAL A 74 -9.15 -7.24 -11.57
C VAL A 74 -10.41 -7.17 -10.70
N VAL A 75 -10.31 -7.51 -9.42
CA VAL A 75 -11.43 -7.40 -8.46
C VAL A 75 -11.90 -5.95 -8.36
N ILE A 76 -10.99 -4.97 -8.36
CA ILE A 76 -11.37 -3.55 -8.39
C ILE A 76 -12.05 -3.21 -9.71
N ALA A 77 -11.44 -3.59 -10.84
CA ALA A 77 -11.90 -3.23 -12.17
C ALA A 77 -13.33 -3.71 -12.44
N LEU A 78 -13.63 -4.96 -12.07
CA LEU A 78 -14.90 -5.62 -12.35
C LEU A 78 -15.91 -5.43 -11.21
N GLY A 79 -15.44 -5.32 -9.97
CA GLY A 79 -16.25 -5.27 -8.77
C GLY A 79 -16.41 -3.85 -8.21
N LEU A 80 -15.36 -3.28 -7.61
CA LEU A 80 -15.53 -2.10 -6.73
C LEU A 80 -15.55 -0.76 -7.48
N ALA A 81 -14.64 -0.55 -8.43
CA ALA A 81 -14.47 0.75 -9.09
C ALA A 81 -15.70 1.24 -9.87
N PRO A 82 -16.43 0.39 -10.61
CA PRO A 82 -17.62 0.83 -11.34
C PRO A 82 -18.70 1.41 -10.41
N TYR A 83 -18.94 0.74 -9.27
CA TYR A 83 -19.97 1.11 -8.31
C TYR A 83 -19.58 2.37 -7.53
N LEU A 84 -18.33 2.45 -7.07
CA LEU A 84 -17.81 3.66 -6.42
C LEU A 84 -17.83 4.86 -7.36
N ARG A 85 -17.51 4.66 -8.65
CA ARG A 85 -17.57 5.74 -9.62
C ARG A 85 -19.00 6.19 -9.89
N LYS A 86 -19.95 5.25 -9.92
CA LYS A 86 -21.38 5.56 -10.07
C LYS A 86 -21.94 6.30 -8.86
N PHE A 87 -21.54 5.94 -7.64
CA PHE A 87 -21.87 6.69 -6.42
C PHE A 87 -21.46 8.16 -6.52
N GLY A 88 -20.27 8.43 -7.07
CA GLY A 88 -19.87 9.81 -7.35
C GLY A 88 -19.53 10.62 -6.09
N GLY A 89 -19.00 9.98 -5.05
CA GLY A 89 -18.34 10.67 -3.93
C GLY A 89 -16.91 11.12 -4.25
N PHE A 90 -16.21 11.59 -3.21
CA PHE A 90 -14.82 12.07 -3.31
C PHE A 90 -13.79 11.12 -2.70
N THR A 91 -14.18 10.34 -1.69
CA THR A 91 -13.28 9.42 -0.99
C THR A 91 -14.01 8.11 -0.65
N VAL A 92 -13.24 7.09 -0.25
CA VAL A 92 -13.80 5.83 0.25
C VAL A 92 -14.53 6.02 1.60
N PRO A 93 -13.98 6.75 2.59
CA PRO A 93 -14.72 7.11 3.81
C PRO A 93 -16.03 7.86 3.55
N ASP A 94 -16.09 8.70 2.51
CA ASP A 94 -17.32 9.39 2.12
C ASP A 94 -18.40 8.39 1.69
N PHE A 95 -18.05 7.42 0.82
CA PHE A 95 -18.96 6.33 0.44
C PHE A 95 -19.47 5.54 1.66
N LEU A 96 -18.56 5.14 2.56
CA LEU A 96 -18.95 4.38 3.75
C LEU A 96 -19.84 5.21 4.68
N GLY A 97 -19.54 6.49 4.86
CA GLY A 97 -20.34 7.39 5.70
C GLY A 97 -21.75 7.61 5.15
N GLU A 98 -21.90 7.76 3.83
CA GLU A 98 -23.23 7.90 3.22
C GLU A 98 -23.98 6.55 3.19
N ARG A 99 -23.31 5.43 2.90
CA ARG A 99 -23.94 4.10 2.82
C ARG A 99 -24.40 3.58 4.18
N PHE A 100 -23.60 3.76 5.21
CA PHE A 100 -23.83 3.16 6.52
C PHE A 100 -24.40 4.17 7.53
N GLY A 101 -24.30 5.46 7.25
CA GLY A 101 -24.71 6.51 8.17
C GLY A 101 -23.88 6.51 9.46
N GLY A 102 -24.39 7.23 10.46
CA GLY A 102 -23.77 7.33 11.78
C GLY A 102 -22.59 8.30 11.83
N THR A 103 -22.29 8.79 13.03
CA THR A 103 -21.19 9.73 13.28
C THR A 103 -19.83 9.03 13.40
N ALA A 104 -19.81 7.71 13.62
CA ALA A 104 -18.60 6.94 13.93
C ALA A 104 -17.96 6.21 12.73
N VAL A 105 -18.74 5.83 11.70
CA VAL A 105 -18.21 5.04 10.57
C VAL A 105 -17.20 5.85 9.75
N ARG A 106 -17.52 7.12 9.44
CA ARG A 106 -16.63 7.99 8.67
C ARG A 106 -15.27 8.23 9.37
N PRO A 107 -15.19 8.64 10.65
CA PRO A 107 -13.90 8.82 11.31
C PRO A 107 -13.13 7.51 11.48
N LEU A 108 -13.81 6.38 11.71
CA LEU A 108 -13.16 5.06 11.72
C LEU A 108 -12.56 4.70 10.36
N ALA A 109 -13.28 4.98 9.27
CA ALA A 109 -12.77 4.78 7.91
C ALA A 109 -11.55 5.66 7.65
N VAL A 110 -11.53 6.93 8.07
CA VAL A 110 -10.34 7.80 7.96
C VAL A 110 -9.17 7.25 8.77
N LEU A 111 -9.41 6.77 10.00
CA LEU A 111 -8.39 6.11 10.81
C LEU A 111 -7.83 4.88 10.07
N ALA A 112 -8.67 4.06 9.46
CA ALA A 112 -8.25 2.93 8.65
C ALA A 112 -7.40 3.36 7.42
N VAL A 113 -7.75 4.45 6.74
CA VAL A 113 -6.93 5.02 5.65
C VAL A 113 -5.54 5.35 6.17
N ILE A 114 -5.45 6.08 7.28
CA ILE A 114 -4.18 6.48 7.90
C ILE A 114 -3.36 5.24 8.26
N LEU A 115 -3.96 4.31 9.00
CA LEU A 115 -3.26 3.12 9.49
C LEU A 115 -2.70 2.25 8.35
N CYS A 116 -3.43 2.08 7.25
CA CYS A 116 -2.96 1.27 6.12
C CYS A 116 -1.98 2.02 5.20
N SER A 117 -2.12 3.34 5.03
CA SER A 117 -1.36 4.11 4.04
C SER A 117 -0.10 4.76 4.61
N PHE A 118 -0.09 5.09 5.90
CA PHE A 118 1.03 5.78 6.55
C PHE A 118 2.33 4.95 6.59
N PRO A 119 2.32 3.64 6.89
CA PRO A 119 3.54 2.82 6.85
C PRO A 119 4.18 2.80 5.46
N ALA A 120 3.36 2.65 4.42
CA ALA A 120 3.82 2.69 3.02
C ALA A 120 4.36 4.08 2.65
N LEU A 121 3.75 5.15 3.18
CA LEU A 121 4.22 6.51 2.94
C LEU A 121 5.59 6.77 3.59
N ALA A 122 5.76 6.42 4.87
CA ALA A 122 7.06 6.55 5.55
C ALA A 122 8.15 5.77 4.81
N LEU A 123 7.81 4.57 4.31
CA LEU A 123 8.71 3.74 3.52
C LEU A 123 9.09 4.42 2.20
N THR A 124 8.13 5.01 1.46
CA THR A 124 8.46 5.74 0.22
C THR A 124 9.42 6.90 0.47
N VAL A 125 9.23 7.63 1.58
CA VAL A 125 10.07 8.76 1.93
C VAL A 125 11.49 8.30 2.23
N LEU A 126 11.63 7.24 3.04
CA LEU A 126 12.90 6.61 3.35
C LEU A 126 13.60 6.06 2.09
N SER A 127 12.89 5.33 1.23
CA SER A 127 13.46 4.73 0.03
C SER A 127 14.02 5.77 -0.95
N VAL A 128 13.33 6.87 -1.17
CA VAL A 128 13.86 7.98 -1.99
C VAL A 128 15.09 8.59 -1.31
N GLY A 129 15.07 8.76 0.02
CA GLY A 129 16.22 9.25 0.78
C GLY A 129 17.45 8.35 0.63
N LEU A 130 17.28 7.04 0.81
CA LEU A 130 18.36 6.06 0.65
C LEU A 130 18.91 6.04 -0.78
N ILE A 131 18.06 6.06 -1.80
CA ILE A 131 18.53 6.15 -3.20
C ILE A 131 19.30 7.46 -3.42
N ALA A 132 18.83 8.58 -2.85
CA ALA A 132 19.51 9.86 -2.96
C ALA A 132 20.89 9.86 -2.29
N THR A 133 21.05 9.23 -1.12
CA THR A 133 22.38 9.10 -0.48
C THR A 133 23.36 8.32 -1.35
N ARG A 134 22.89 7.29 -2.06
CA ARG A 134 23.71 6.46 -2.96
C ARG A 134 24.10 7.18 -4.25
N VAL A 135 23.20 7.98 -4.82
CA VAL A 135 23.42 8.68 -6.09
C VAL A 135 24.19 9.98 -5.93
N PHE A 136 23.87 10.75 -4.88
CA PHE A 136 24.42 12.10 -4.69
C PHE A 136 25.49 12.18 -3.60
N ALA A 137 25.80 11.05 -2.92
CA ALA A 137 26.75 10.99 -1.81
C ALA A 137 26.46 12.01 -0.68
N ILE A 138 25.17 12.22 -0.39
CA ILE A 138 24.67 13.08 0.69
C ILE A 138 24.31 12.25 1.93
N ASP A 139 24.21 12.90 3.09
CA ASP A 139 23.78 12.24 4.32
C ASP A 139 22.29 11.83 4.28
N GLU A 140 21.93 10.84 5.10
CA GLU A 140 20.58 10.26 5.15
C GLU A 140 19.49 11.28 5.50
N VAL A 141 19.79 12.18 6.44
CA VAL A 141 18.82 13.21 6.88
C VAL A 141 18.53 14.19 5.76
N THR A 142 19.57 14.64 5.05
CA THR A 142 19.43 15.49 3.85
C THR A 142 18.72 14.74 2.73
N GLY A 143 19.01 13.45 2.52
CA GLY A 143 18.31 12.62 1.55
C GLY A 143 16.80 12.54 1.82
N ILE A 144 16.40 12.32 3.08
CA ILE A 144 15.00 12.32 3.51
C ILE A 144 14.38 13.72 3.35
N ALA A 145 15.10 14.79 3.68
CA ALA A 145 14.60 16.15 3.49
C ALA A 145 14.32 16.46 2.01
N VAL A 146 15.21 16.04 1.10
CA VAL A 146 15.01 16.15 -0.36
C VAL A 146 13.80 15.36 -0.81
N SER A 147 13.63 14.12 -0.30
CA SER A 147 12.46 13.28 -0.59
C SER A 147 11.15 13.97 -0.22
N VAL A 148 11.07 14.55 0.98
CA VAL A 148 9.88 15.31 1.44
C VAL A 148 9.65 16.55 0.60
N ALA A 149 10.71 17.29 0.25
CA ALA A 149 10.60 18.47 -0.61
C ALA A 149 10.04 18.10 -2.00
N MET A 150 10.53 17.01 -2.61
CA MET A 150 10.01 16.49 -3.87
C MET A 150 8.56 16.03 -3.75
N LEU A 151 8.23 15.28 -2.70
CA LEU A 151 6.87 14.82 -2.42
C LEU A 151 5.87 15.97 -2.29
N LEU A 152 6.24 17.02 -1.55
CA LEU A 152 5.45 18.24 -1.41
C LEU A 152 5.33 18.97 -2.75
N PHE A 153 6.42 19.07 -3.50
CA PHE A 153 6.40 19.71 -4.82
C PHE A 153 5.44 19.00 -5.80
N CYS A 154 5.35 17.66 -5.76
CA CYS A 154 4.38 16.89 -6.56
C CYS A 154 2.92 17.16 -6.14
N SER A 155 2.67 17.34 -4.83
CA SER A 155 1.33 17.20 -4.24
C SER A 155 0.68 18.52 -3.83
N PHE A 156 1.49 19.52 -3.46
CA PHE A 156 1.05 20.80 -2.88
C PHE A 156 0.33 21.74 -3.86
N PRO A 157 0.80 21.96 -5.10
CA PRO A 157 0.28 23.04 -5.94
C PRO A 157 -1.14 22.81 -6.48
N GLY A 158 -1.61 21.57 -6.66
CA GLY A 158 -2.81 21.35 -7.48
C GLY A 158 -3.69 20.13 -7.24
N GLY A 159 -3.65 19.54 -6.05
CA GLY A 159 -4.55 18.44 -5.68
C GLY A 159 -4.45 17.23 -6.61
N MET A 160 -5.53 16.46 -6.72
CA MET A 160 -5.55 15.19 -7.46
C MET A 160 -5.27 15.35 -8.96
N ARG A 161 -5.62 16.48 -9.58
CA ARG A 161 -5.34 16.71 -11.02
C ARG A 161 -3.85 16.90 -11.29
N SER A 162 -3.20 17.76 -10.50
CA SER A 162 -1.76 17.96 -10.60
C SER A 162 -1.02 16.66 -10.30
N ALA A 163 -1.42 15.96 -9.24
CA ALA A 163 -0.84 14.68 -8.89
C ALA A 163 -0.93 13.66 -10.03
N SER A 164 -2.11 13.48 -10.64
CA SER A 164 -2.26 12.57 -11.79
C SER A 164 -1.32 12.92 -12.95
N LEU A 165 -1.11 14.20 -13.26
CA LEU A 165 -0.16 14.59 -14.32
C LEU A 165 1.30 14.32 -13.93
N THR A 166 1.68 14.63 -12.69
CA THR A 166 3.02 14.35 -12.18
C THR A 166 3.31 12.85 -12.15
N GLN A 167 2.30 12.03 -11.86
CA GLN A 167 2.41 10.57 -11.79
C GLN A 167 2.45 9.91 -13.15
N VAL A 168 1.72 10.43 -14.14
CA VAL A 168 1.91 10.03 -15.54
C VAL A 168 3.36 10.28 -15.97
N THR A 169 3.91 11.44 -15.59
CA THR A 169 5.31 11.79 -15.89
C THR A 169 6.28 10.83 -15.18
N GLN A 170 6.06 10.55 -13.89
CA GLN A 170 6.86 9.59 -13.13
C GLN A 170 6.79 8.18 -13.73
N PHE A 171 5.61 7.74 -14.18
CA PHE A 171 5.45 6.48 -14.90
C PHE A 171 6.27 6.47 -16.20
N THR A 172 6.24 7.55 -16.99
CA THR A 172 7.02 7.59 -18.25
C THR A 172 8.53 7.51 -18.00
N VAL A 173 9.02 8.15 -16.92
CA VAL A 173 10.43 8.05 -16.50
C VAL A 173 10.75 6.62 -16.05
N LEU A 174 9.91 6.03 -15.20
CA LEU A 174 10.05 4.65 -14.73
C LEU A 174 10.05 3.66 -15.90
N LEU A 175 9.13 3.80 -16.86
CA LEU A 175 9.04 2.93 -18.03
C LEU A 175 10.28 3.07 -18.92
N GLY A 176 10.72 4.30 -19.19
CA GLY A 176 11.93 4.56 -19.97
C GLY A 176 13.18 3.95 -19.33
N ALA A 177 13.36 4.17 -18.02
CA ALA A 177 14.46 3.58 -17.26
C ALA A 177 14.40 2.04 -17.28
N SER A 178 13.20 1.47 -17.14
CA SER A 178 12.99 0.02 -17.15
C SER A 178 13.31 -0.61 -18.50
N ILE A 179 12.88 0.00 -19.61
CA ILE A 179 13.18 -0.49 -20.97
C ILE A 179 14.67 -0.39 -21.24
N ALA A 180 15.29 0.75 -20.95
CA ALA A 180 16.72 0.94 -21.16
C ALA A 180 17.55 -0.06 -20.34
N ALA A 181 17.19 -0.29 -19.08
CA ALA A 181 17.87 -1.25 -18.24
C ALA A 181 17.72 -2.69 -18.74
N LEU A 182 16.53 -3.06 -19.23
CA LEU A 182 16.31 -4.35 -19.88
C LEU A 182 17.19 -4.52 -21.14
N LEU A 183 17.28 -3.48 -21.98
CA LEU A 183 18.12 -3.50 -23.18
C LEU A 183 19.62 -3.65 -22.85
N VAL A 184 20.11 -2.94 -21.84
CA VAL A 184 21.49 -3.07 -21.37
C VAL A 184 21.76 -4.50 -20.86
N LEU A 185 20.85 -5.04 -20.07
CA LEU A 185 20.94 -6.39 -19.52
C LEU A 185 20.95 -7.47 -20.63
N LEU A 186 20.10 -7.31 -21.66
CA LEU A 186 20.08 -8.19 -22.84
C LEU A 186 21.36 -8.05 -23.67
N TRP A 187 21.92 -6.85 -23.77
CA TRP A 187 23.16 -6.61 -24.52
C TRP A 187 24.36 -7.28 -23.85
N GLN A 188 24.45 -7.20 -22.52
CA GLN A 188 25.51 -7.85 -21.73
C GLN A 188 25.48 -9.39 -21.83
N HIS A 189 24.29 -9.98 -22.01
CA HIS A 189 24.10 -11.44 -22.06
C HIS A 189 23.90 -11.98 -23.50
N GLY A 190 24.35 -11.23 -24.51
CA GLY A 190 24.38 -11.71 -25.90
C GLY A 190 23.00 -11.95 -26.53
N ALA A 191 22.01 -11.11 -26.21
CA ALA A 191 20.63 -11.16 -26.70
C ALA A 191 19.81 -12.40 -26.31
N SER A 192 20.34 -13.26 -25.45
CA SER A 192 19.55 -14.26 -24.73
C SER A 192 18.97 -13.62 -23.45
N LEU A 193 17.71 -13.91 -23.12
CA LEU A 193 17.23 -13.65 -21.76
C LEU A 193 18.10 -14.51 -20.83
N PRO A 194 18.91 -13.91 -19.94
CA PRO A 194 19.75 -14.69 -19.06
C PRO A 194 18.86 -15.63 -18.24
N SER A 195 19.34 -16.87 -18.03
CA SER A 195 18.74 -17.73 -17.01
C SER A 195 18.74 -16.96 -15.68
N LEU A 196 17.68 -17.11 -14.89
CA LEU A 196 17.53 -16.37 -13.63
C LEU A 196 18.76 -16.54 -12.72
N ASP A 197 19.44 -17.70 -12.80
CA ASP A 197 20.66 -18.01 -12.06
C ASP A 197 21.89 -17.16 -12.47
N ALA A 198 21.96 -16.68 -13.72
CA ALA A 198 23.11 -15.92 -14.24
C ALA A 198 23.14 -14.44 -13.77
N LEU A 199 22.07 -13.98 -13.11
CA LEU A 199 21.91 -12.58 -12.68
C LEU A 199 22.50 -12.27 -11.29
N GLY A 200 23.23 -13.20 -10.66
CA GLY A 200 23.95 -12.96 -9.39
C GLY A 200 23.04 -12.66 -8.18
N LEU A 201 21.79 -13.13 -8.23
CA LEU A 201 20.72 -12.72 -7.32
C LEU A 201 20.86 -13.27 -5.90
N ASP A 202 21.58 -14.38 -5.71
CA ASP A 202 21.80 -14.97 -4.38
C ASP A 202 22.63 -14.07 -3.46
N GLU A 203 23.59 -13.32 -4.01
CA GLU A 203 24.49 -12.45 -3.24
C GLU A 203 23.81 -11.12 -2.82
N ALA A 204 22.91 -10.60 -3.68
CA ALA A 204 22.08 -9.43 -3.37
C ALA A 204 20.95 -9.72 -2.36
N VAL A 205 20.38 -10.93 -2.41
CA VAL A 205 19.33 -11.38 -1.47
C VAL A 205 19.90 -11.61 -0.07
N SER A 206 21.09 -12.20 0.03
CA SER A 206 21.77 -12.44 1.30
C SER A 206 22.26 -11.16 1.98
N THR A 207 22.71 -10.15 1.22
CA THR A 207 23.10 -8.83 1.77
C THR A 207 21.91 -8.01 2.29
N LEU A 208 20.73 -8.11 1.67
CA LEU A 208 19.54 -7.33 2.06
C LEU A 208 18.74 -7.93 3.24
N ARG A 209 19.11 -9.11 3.77
CA ARG A 209 18.32 -9.85 4.80
C ARG A 209 16.81 -9.96 4.48
N LEU A 210 16.43 -9.86 3.20
CA LEU A 210 15.06 -10.08 2.78
C LEU A 210 14.86 -11.59 2.74
N LYS A 211 14.13 -12.15 3.73
CA LYS A 211 13.53 -13.48 3.55
C LYS A 211 12.61 -13.36 2.33
N THR A 212 13.08 -13.80 1.18
CA THR A 212 12.38 -13.72 -0.09
C THR A 212 11.10 -14.53 -0.03
N PHE A 213 10.03 -14.03 -0.63
CA PHE A 213 8.74 -14.73 -0.67
C PHE A 213 8.82 -16.13 -1.31
N ALA A 214 9.89 -16.41 -2.06
CA ALA A 214 10.18 -17.71 -2.65
C ALA A 214 10.47 -18.79 -1.59
N ALA A 215 11.04 -18.44 -0.43
CA ALA A 215 11.31 -19.36 0.68
C ALA A 215 10.10 -19.59 1.60
N LEU A 216 8.89 -19.18 1.20
CA LEU A 216 7.69 -19.37 1.99
C LEU A 216 7.06 -20.75 1.71
N ASP A 217 6.62 -21.40 2.79
CA ASP A 217 5.80 -22.60 2.71
C ASP A 217 4.53 -22.36 1.87
N PRO A 218 3.97 -23.38 1.20
CA PRO A 218 2.78 -23.23 0.35
C PRO A 218 1.62 -22.47 1.01
N VAL A 219 1.41 -22.67 2.32
CA VAL A 219 0.39 -21.98 3.11
C VAL A 219 0.66 -20.47 3.20
N ASN A 220 1.91 -20.09 3.48
CA ASN A 220 2.30 -18.70 3.54
C ASN A 220 2.29 -18.02 2.15
N ARG A 221 2.59 -18.76 1.08
CA ARG A 221 2.44 -18.28 -0.30
C ARG A 221 0.99 -17.99 -0.65
N PHE A 222 0.06 -18.87 -0.28
CA PHE A 222 -1.36 -18.61 -0.44
C PHE A 222 -1.83 -17.41 0.40
N ALA A 223 -1.41 -17.34 1.67
CA ALA A 223 -1.76 -16.24 2.56
C ALA A 223 -1.26 -14.89 2.04
N LEU A 224 -0.04 -14.84 1.50
CA LEU A 224 0.50 -13.68 0.80
C LEU A 224 -0.38 -13.28 -0.39
N ALA A 225 -0.66 -14.22 -1.31
CA ALA A 225 -1.43 -13.94 -2.51
C ALA A 225 -2.83 -13.42 -2.16
N PHE A 226 -3.48 -14.02 -1.16
CA PHE A 226 -4.76 -13.55 -0.64
C PHE A 226 -4.67 -12.15 -0.04
N CYS A 227 -3.70 -11.89 0.86
CA CYS A 227 -3.53 -10.58 1.49
C CYS A 227 -3.24 -9.50 0.45
N LEU A 228 -2.45 -9.82 -0.56
CA LEU A 228 -2.12 -8.90 -1.63
C LEU A 228 -3.33 -8.62 -2.52
N ALA A 229 -4.11 -9.64 -2.89
CA ALA A 229 -5.33 -9.48 -3.67
C ALA A 229 -6.41 -8.68 -2.92
N ALA A 230 -6.73 -9.11 -1.69
CA ALA A 230 -7.71 -8.48 -0.82
C ALA A 230 -7.29 -7.04 -0.43
N GLY A 231 -6.01 -6.85 -0.13
CA GLY A 231 -5.45 -5.55 0.22
C GLY A 231 -5.48 -4.61 -0.97
N THR A 232 -4.96 -5.03 -2.13
CA THR A 232 -5.00 -4.24 -3.37
C THR A 232 -6.43 -3.84 -3.71
N ALA A 233 -7.38 -4.78 -3.57
CA ALA A 233 -8.79 -4.52 -3.85
C ALA A 233 -9.41 -3.41 -3.00
N SER A 234 -8.87 -3.16 -1.81
CA SER A 234 -9.47 -2.31 -0.79
C SER A 234 -8.66 -1.06 -0.46
N LEU A 235 -7.52 -0.84 -1.13
CA LEU A 235 -6.64 0.30 -0.89
C LEU A 235 -7.31 1.64 -1.29
N PRO A 236 -7.53 2.56 -0.34
CA PRO A 236 -8.24 3.81 -0.61
C PRO A 236 -7.58 4.66 -1.70
N HIS A 237 -6.24 4.74 -1.72
CA HIS A 237 -5.51 5.53 -2.71
C HIS A 237 -5.63 4.97 -4.14
N LEU A 238 -5.83 3.65 -4.30
CA LEU A 238 -6.12 3.04 -5.61
C LEU A 238 -7.59 3.27 -5.98
N LEU A 239 -8.53 3.01 -5.06
CA LEU A 239 -9.97 3.16 -5.29
C LEU A 239 -10.36 4.59 -5.68
N MET A 240 -9.73 5.60 -5.05
CA MET A 240 -9.94 7.00 -5.41
C MET A 240 -9.56 7.33 -6.87
N ARG A 241 -8.67 6.56 -7.52
CA ARG A 241 -8.38 6.75 -8.95
C ARG A 241 -9.57 6.45 -9.83
N GLY A 242 -10.34 5.43 -9.47
CA GLY A 242 -11.60 5.13 -10.12
C GLY A 242 -12.58 6.31 -10.08
N LEU A 243 -12.51 7.17 -9.05
CA LEU A 243 -13.36 8.35 -8.89
C LEU A 243 -12.98 9.54 -9.80
N THR A 244 -11.79 9.52 -10.40
CA THR A 244 -11.26 10.63 -11.23
C THR A 244 -11.58 10.52 -12.72
N THR A 245 -12.18 9.42 -13.16
CA THR A 245 -12.52 9.20 -14.57
C THR A 245 -13.84 9.87 -14.94
N PRO A 246 -14.08 10.20 -16.22
CA PRO A 246 -15.35 10.79 -16.65
C PRO A 246 -16.52 9.80 -16.60
N SER A 247 -16.27 8.50 -16.77
CA SER A 247 -17.29 7.47 -16.84
C SER A 247 -16.96 6.24 -15.97
N VAL A 248 -17.99 5.44 -15.72
CA VAL A 248 -17.91 4.12 -15.05
C VAL A 248 -17.03 3.16 -15.87
N GLU A 249 -17.22 3.14 -17.19
CA GLU A 249 -16.38 2.37 -18.11
C GLU A 249 -14.93 2.85 -18.07
N GLY A 250 -14.70 4.16 -18.00
CA GLY A 250 -13.38 4.76 -17.81
C GLY A 250 -12.71 4.28 -16.53
N ALA A 251 -13.46 4.15 -15.44
CA ALA A 251 -12.94 3.63 -14.17
C ALA A 251 -12.49 2.17 -14.34
N ARG A 252 -13.34 1.30 -14.89
CA ARG A 252 -13.02 -0.12 -15.15
C ARG A 252 -11.79 -0.27 -16.05
N THR A 253 -11.78 0.42 -17.18
CA THR A 253 -10.70 0.35 -18.16
C THR A 253 -9.38 0.86 -17.59
N SER A 254 -9.39 1.84 -16.69
CA SER A 254 -8.17 2.32 -16.01
C SER A 254 -7.45 1.20 -15.25
N PHE A 255 -8.17 0.42 -14.46
CA PHE A 255 -7.59 -0.69 -13.69
C PHE A 255 -7.15 -1.85 -14.58
N LEU A 256 -7.90 -2.15 -15.65
CA LEU A 256 -7.50 -3.16 -16.62
C LEU A 256 -6.25 -2.77 -17.40
N LEU A 257 -6.11 -1.49 -17.79
CA LEU A 257 -4.92 -0.96 -18.46
C LEU A 257 -3.69 -0.94 -17.55
N ALA A 258 -3.87 -0.89 -16.22
CA ALA A 258 -2.76 -0.98 -15.28
C ALA A 258 -2.05 -2.35 -15.32
N LEU A 259 -2.75 -3.43 -15.69
CA LEU A 259 -2.21 -4.79 -15.74
C LEU A 259 -1.06 -4.95 -16.76
N PRO A 260 -1.24 -4.64 -18.06
CA PRO A 260 -0.15 -4.77 -19.03
C PRO A 260 1.03 -3.86 -18.71
N PHE A 261 0.78 -2.64 -18.23
CA PHE A 261 1.86 -1.73 -17.81
C PHE A 261 2.66 -2.29 -16.63
N THR A 262 1.97 -2.83 -15.64
CA THR A 262 2.62 -3.49 -14.49
C THR A 262 3.43 -4.70 -14.94
N ALA A 263 2.89 -5.52 -15.85
CA ALA A 263 3.59 -6.69 -16.37
C ALA A 263 4.92 -6.31 -17.03
N VAL A 264 4.91 -5.28 -17.89
CA VAL A 264 6.14 -4.75 -18.55
C VAL A 264 7.15 -4.27 -17.52
N LEU A 265 6.71 -3.50 -16.51
CA LEU A 265 7.60 -3.01 -15.46
C LEU A 265 8.16 -4.13 -14.59
N CYS A 266 7.38 -5.18 -14.31
CA CYS A 266 7.84 -6.32 -13.52
C CYS A 266 8.84 -7.20 -14.28
N LEU A 267 8.74 -7.29 -15.61
CA LEU A 267 9.76 -7.95 -16.44
C LEU A 267 11.13 -7.25 -16.34
N ALA A 268 11.14 -5.93 -16.13
CA ALA A 268 12.36 -5.16 -15.95
C ALA A 268 12.89 -5.16 -14.50
N ALA A 269 12.17 -5.76 -13.54
CA ALA A 269 12.56 -5.74 -12.13
C ALA A 269 13.98 -6.27 -11.84
N PRO A 270 14.47 -7.35 -12.49
CA PRO A 270 15.84 -7.83 -12.27
C PRO A 270 16.91 -6.79 -12.64
N ALA A 271 16.62 -5.91 -13.60
CA ALA A 271 17.57 -4.88 -14.02
C ALA A 271 17.79 -3.79 -12.95
N TYR A 272 16.91 -3.68 -11.97
CA TYR A 272 17.06 -2.75 -10.83
C TYR A 272 17.88 -3.31 -9.68
N LEU A 273 18.30 -4.59 -9.74
CA LEU A 273 19.10 -5.24 -8.70
C LEU A 273 20.38 -4.46 -8.30
N PRO A 274 21.16 -3.88 -9.24
CA PRO A 274 22.40 -3.19 -8.90
C PRO A 274 22.20 -1.98 -7.96
N LEU A 275 21.00 -1.37 -7.92
CA LEU A 275 20.70 -0.30 -6.96
C LEU A 275 20.80 -0.74 -5.49
N PHE A 276 20.61 -2.04 -5.25
CA PHE A 276 20.64 -2.62 -3.92
C PHE A 276 22.01 -3.23 -3.56
N GLY A 277 22.92 -3.32 -4.54
CA GLY A 277 24.30 -3.75 -4.35
C GLY A 277 25.25 -2.62 -3.95
N GLN A 278 26.55 -2.81 -4.21
CA GLN A 278 27.54 -1.74 -4.09
C GLN A 278 27.34 -0.72 -5.21
N ALA A 279 27.34 0.56 -4.85
CA ALA A 279 27.24 1.65 -5.81
C ALA A 279 28.54 1.72 -6.64
N PRO A 280 28.46 2.06 -7.93
CA PRO A 280 29.66 2.26 -8.75
C PRO A 280 30.46 3.47 -8.23
N ASP A 281 31.76 3.27 -8.07
CA ASP A 281 32.71 4.30 -7.65
C ASP A 281 33.19 5.12 -8.86
N ALA A 282 33.93 6.21 -8.62
CA ALA A 282 34.47 7.06 -9.69
C ALA A 282 35.45 6.33 -10.64
N SER A 283 35.93 5.14 -10.25
CA SER A 283 36.77 4.25 -11.06
C SER A 283 35.98 3.26 -11.92
N SER A 284 34.66 3.16 -11.74
CA SER A 284 33.80 2.28 -12.53
C SER A 284 33.57 2.82 -13.94
N ASP A 285 33.26 1.92 -14.87
CA ASP A 285 33.01 2.28 -16.27
C ASP A 285 31.85 3.28 -16.41
N ALA A 286 31.97 4.20 -17.36
CA ALA A 286 30.97 5.24 -17.62
C ALA A 286 29.56 4.66 -17.90
N GLU A 287 29.51 3.47 -18.53
CA GLU A 287 28.25 2.75 -18.78
C GLU A 287 27.59 2.27 -17.49
N ALA A 288 28.37 1.82 -16.51
CA ALA A 288 27.86 1.38 -15.21
C ALA A 288 27.31 2.57 -14.40
N ILE A 289 28.02 3.70 -14.41
CA ILE A 289 27.59 4.94 -13.76
C ILE A 289 26.29 5.47 -14.39
N LEU A 290 26.23 5.51 -15.73
CA LEU A 290 25.05 5.97 -16.46
C LEU A 290 23.84 5.07 -16.21
N SER A 291 24.04 3.74 -16.24
CA SER A 291 22.99 2.75 -15.99
C SER A 291 22.46 2.85 -14.55
N PHE A 292 23.36 3.01 -13.57
CA PHE A 292 22.98 3.19 -12.17
C PHE A 292 22.16 4.47 -11.95
N GLY A 293 22.58 5.60 -12.54
CA GLY A 293 21.82 6.85 -12.47
C GLY A 293 20.43 6.75 -13.12
N LEU A 294 20.33 6.07 -14.26
CA LEU A 294 19.05 5.85 -14.95
C LEU A 294 18.11 4.98 -14.12
N LEU A 295 18.61 3.86 -13.58
CA LEU A 295 17.86 2.98 -12.69
C LEU A 295 17.40 3.73 -11.43
N ALA A 296 18.29 4.51 -10.81
CA ALA A 296 17.95 5.29 -9.63
C ALA A 296 16.83 6.30 -9.91
N SER A 297 16.85 6.94 -11.08
CA SER A 297 15.80 7.86 -11.51
C SER A 297 14.44 7.16 -11.65
N GLY A 298 14.42 5.92 -12.18
CA GLY A 298 13.22 5.10 -12.26
C GLY A 298 12.70 4.71 -10.87
N GLY A 299 13.58 4.27 -9.97
CA GLY A 299 13.24 3.92 -8.59
C GLY A 299 12.66 5.09 -7.80
N ILE A 300 13.29 6.27 -7.89
CA ILE A 300 12.78 7.51 -7.28
C ILE A 300 11.42 7.88 -7.86
N ALA A 301 11.24 7.79 -9.19
CA ALA A 301 9.97 8.11 -9.84
C ALA A 301 8.83 7.20 -9.36
N ALA A 302 9.08 5.89 -9.22
CA ALA A 302 8.11 4.94 -8.68
C ALA A 302 7.70 5.31 -7.24
N CYS A 303 8.68 5.56 -6.37
CA CYS A 303 8.44 5.90 -4.97
C CYS A 303 7.67 7.20 -4.81
N LEU A 304 8.01 8.25 -5.58
CA LEU A 304 7.30 9.53 -5.55
C LEU A 304 5.87 9.42 -6.10
N ALA A 305 5.61 8.55 -7.08
CA ALA A 305 4.27 8.31 -7.59
C ALA A 305 3.35 7.72 -6.54
N LEU A 306 3.83 6.70 -5.83
CA LEU A 306 3.10 6.10 -4.71
C LEU A 306 2.97 7.09 -3.54
N GLY A 307 4.06 7.74 -3.13
CA GLY A 307 4.08 8.66 -2.00
C GLY A 307 3.07 9.81 -2.17
N SER A 308 3.01 10.41 -3.37
CA SER A 308 2.03 11.47 -3.66
C SER A 308 0.59 10.97 -3.63
N GLY A 309 0.33 9.74 -4.10
CA GLY A 309 -0.99 9.09 -4.02
C GLY A 309 -1.43 8.82 -2.57
N LEU A 310 -0.53 8.28 -1.75
CA LEU A 310 -0.77 8.00 -0.32
C LEU A 310 -0.97 9.29 0.48
N THR A 311 -0.14 10.30 0.23
CA THR A 311 -0.23 11.62 0.89
C THR A 311 -1.59 12.25 0.62
N LEU A 312 -2.05 12.24 -0.63
CA LEU A 312 -3.37 12.78 -0.98
C LEU A 312 -4.52 11.95 -0.40
N ALA A 313 -4.39 10.63 -0.30
CA ALA A 313 -5.41 9.79 0.33
C ALA A 313 -5.61 10.14 1.81
N ILE A 314 -4.50 10.27 2.55
CA ILE A 314 -4.55 10.64 3.96
C ILE A 314 -5.04 12.10 4.11
N ALA A 315 -4.48 13.02 3.31
CA ALA A 315 -4.85 14.43 3.37
C ALA A 315 -6.32 14.67 3.03
N ASN A 316 -6.88 13.98 2.02
CA ASN A 316 -8.30 14.06 1.68
C ASN A 316 -9.17 13.50 2.80
N GLY A 317 -8.77 12.40 3.45
CA GLY A 317 -9.47 11.88 4.63
C GLY A 317 -9.52 12.91 5.76
N LEU A 318 -8.40 13.58 6.04
CA LEU A 318 -8.33 14.61 7.09
C LEU A 318 -9.11 15.89 6.72
N SER A 319 -9.00 16.37 5.49
CA SER A 319 -9.58 17.65 5.09
C SER A 319 -11.04 17.56 4.65
N TYR A 320 -11.39 16.54 3.86
CA TYR A 320 -12.74 16.35 3.34
C TYR A 320 -13.62 15.63 4.35
N ASP A 321 -13.20 14.46 4.81
CA ASP A 321 -14.06 13.58 5.61
C ASP A 321 -14.16 14.04 7.08
N ILE A 322 -13.03 14.44 7.69
CA ILE A 322 -13.02 14.95 9.07
C ILE A 322 -13.36 16.44 9.12
N TYR A 323 -12.50 17.29 8.58
CA TYR A 323 -12.65 18.75 8.76
C TYR A 323 -13.94 19.29 8.13
N TYR A 324 -14.22 18.97 6.87
CA TYR A 324 -15.41 19.50 6.20
C TYR A 324 -16.70 18.75 6.57
N LYS A 325 -16.74 17.43 6.35
CA LYS A 325 -17.96 16.62 6.52
C LYS A 325 -18.31 16.32 7.98
N SER A 326 -17.38 16.40 8.93
CA SER A 326 -17.64 16.05 10.33
C SER A 326 -17.58 17.25 11.29
N LEU A 327 -16.60 18.15 11.16
CA LEU A 327 -16.41 19.28 12.10
C LEU A 327 -17.06 20.59 11.64
N HIS A 328 -16.87 20.97 10.37
CA HIS A 328 -17.25 22.29 9.85
C HIS A 328 -18.01 22.22 8.52
N LEU A 329 -19.26 21.77 8.59
CA LEU A 329 -20.19 21.60 7.46
C LEU A 329 -20.43 22.88 6.64
N THR A 330 -20.27 24.06 7.24
CA THR A 330 -20.53 25.36 6.60
C THR A 330 -19.26 26.09 6.16
N ALA A 331 -18.08 25.46 6.24
CA ALA A 331 -16.83 26.12 5.88
C ALA A 331 -16.84 26.60 4.41
N PRO A 332 -16.41 27.83 4.09
CA PRO A 332 -16.29 28.30 2.71
C PRO A 332 -15.18 27.56 1.94
N THR A 333 -15.28 27.56 0.61
CA THR A 333 -14.36 26.85 -0.30
C THR A 333 -12.88 27.15 -0.02
N GLU A 334 -12.54 28.41 0.26
CA GLU A 334 -11.16 28.84 0.55
C GLU A 334 -10.59 28.16 1.80
N ARG A 335 -11.37 28.10 2.89
CA ARG A 335 -10.94 27.45 4.13
C ARG A 335 -10.78 25.95 3.95
N ARG A 336 -11.64 25.31 3.14
CA ARG A 336 -11.51 23.88 2.81
C ARG A 336 -10.23 23.60 2.03
N LEU A 337 -9.89 24.46 1.07
CA LEU A 337 -8.67 24.31 0.28
C LEU A 337 -7.41 24.56 1.12
N LEU A 338 -7.46 25.54 2.03
CA LEU A 338 -6.38 25.78 3.00
C LEU A 338 -6.18 24.56 3.91
N ALA A 339 -7.26 24.01 4.47
CA ALA A 339 -7.20 22.82 5.31
C ALA A 339 -6.63 21.61 4.55
N ALA A 340 -7.01 21.43 3.28
CA ALA A 340 -6.48 20.35 2.45
C ALA A 340 -4.98 20.50 2.16
N ARG A 341 -4.51 21.71 1.85
CA ARG A 341 -3.07 21.99 1.67
C ARG A 341 -2.28 21.82 2.97
N ALA A 342 -2.83 22.29 4.09
CA ALA A 342 -2.23 22.10 5.41
C ALA A 342 -2.14 20.61 5.77
N ALA A 343 -3.16 19.81 5.46
CA ALA A 343 -3.14 18.37 5.67
C ALA A 343 -2.05 17.67 4.84
N VAL A 344 -1.84 18.06 3.57
CA VAL A 344 -0.74 17.53 2.75
C VAL A 344 0.62 17.81 3.38
N VAL A 345 0.85 19.05 3.85
CA VAL A 345 2.11 19.44 4.51
C VAL A 345 2.32 18.68 5.81
N LEU A 346 1.27 18.59 6.64
CA LEU A 346 1.29 17.86 7.90
C LEU A 346 1.64 16.38 7.68
N VAL A 347 0.94 15.72 6.75
CA VAL A 347 1.15 14.29 6.46
C VAL A 347 2.56 14.02 5.97
N ALA A 348 3.09 14.85 5.06
CA ALA A 348 4.46 14.70 4.57
C ALA A 348 5.51 14.92 5.68
N GLY A 349 5.30 15.92 6.55
CA GLY A 349 6.19 16.20 7.69
C GLY A 349 6.19 15.06 8.71
N VAL A 350 5.01 14.54 9.07
CA VAL A 350 4.89 13.40 10.00
C VAL A 350 5.50 12.12 9.38
N ALA A 351 5.34 11.92 8.08
CA ALA A 351 6.00 10.80 7.37
C ALA A 351 7.53 10.91 7.38
N ALA A 352 8.09 12.13 7.32
CA ALA A 352 9.53 12.37 7.43
C ALA A 352 10.08 11.96 8.80
N VAL A 353 9.39 12.35 9.87
CA VAL A 353 9.76 11.97 11.24
C VAL A 353 9.64 10.46 11.43
N ALA A 354 8.59 9.84 10.90
CA ALA A 354 8.44 8.39 10.95
C ALA A 354 9.53 7.66 10.15
N ALA A 355 9.93 8.17 8.98
CA ALA A 355 11.02 7.58 8.19
C ALA A 355 12.33 7.45 8.98
N LEU A 356 12.62 8.40 9.88
CA LEU A 356 13.80 8.38 10.76
C LEU A 356 13.66 7.42 11.95
N ALA A 357 12.44 7.11 12.37
CA ALA A 357 12.17 6.29 13.56
C ALA A 357 11.87 4.81 13.23
N VAL A 358 11.64 4.48 11.96
CA VAL A 358 11.16 3.16 11.55
C VAL A 358 12.33 2.16 11.45
N PRO A 359 12.23 0.98 12.12
CA PRO A 359 13.19 -0.10 11.93
C PRO A 359 13.08 -0.70 10.51
N GLN A 360 14.22 -1.04 9.92
CA GLN A 360 14.46 -1.30 8.47
C GLN A 360 13.78 -2.55 7.86
N THR A 361 12.72 -3.10 8.45
CA THR A 361 12.05 -4.30 7.90
C THR A 361 10.94 -3.94 6.91
N MET A 362 11.31 -3.62 5.67
CA MET A 362 10.41 -3.23 4.57
C MET A 362 9.28 -4.25 4.30
N LEU A 363 9.61 -5.54 4.39
CA LEU A 363 8.71 -6.66 4.13
C LEU A 363 7.53 -6.72 5.13
N ALA A 364 7.82 -6.57 6.42
CA ALA A 364 6.82 -6.65 7.47
C ALA A 364 5.82 -5.49 7.38
N MET A 365 6.28 -4.30 7.01
CA MET A 365 5.44 -3.11 6.88
C MET A 365 4.51 -3.18 5.67
N THR A 366 5.00 -3.71 4.54
CA THR A 366 4.19 -3.83 3.32
C THR A 366 3.08 -4.87 3.48
N GLY A 367 3.40 -6.07 3.96
CA GLY A 367 2.38 -7.09 4.26
C GLY A 367 1.37 -6.61 5.30
N ALA A 368 1.85 -5.88 6.33
CA ALA A 368 0.98 -5.29 7.33
C ALA A 368 0.01 -4.26 6.76
N ALA A 369 0.48 -3.35 5.90
CA ALA A 369 -0.34 -2.33 5.26
C ALA A 369 -1.48 -2.94 4.43
N PHE A 370 -1.18 -3.96 3.61
CA PHE A 370 -2.19 -4.67 2.82
C PHE A 370 -3.18 -5.44 3.68
N SER A 371 -2.68 -6.17 4.68
CA SER A 371 -3.54 -6.90 5.61
C SER A 371 -4.49 -5.97 6.36
N LEU A 372 -4.01 -4.80 6.77
CA LEU A 372 -4.81 -3.81 7.48
C LEU A 372 -5.84 -3.14 6.58
N ALA A 373 -5.48 -2.80 5.34
CA ALA A 373 -6.42 -2.30 4.33
C ALA A 373 -7.53 -3.32 4.04
N ALA A 374 -7.16 -4.56 3.77
CA ALA A 374 -8.08 -5.66 3.50
C ALA A 374 -9.08 -5.84 4.65
N SER A 375 -8.57 -5.88 5.88
CA SER A 375 -9.38 -6.16 7.07
C SER A 375 -10.34 -5.02 7.41
N ALA A 376 -9.93 -3.77 7.19
CA ALA A 376 -10.73 -2.60 7.50
C ALA A 376 -11.79 -2.30 6.43
N PHE A 377 -11.45 -2.44 5.15
CA PHE A 377 -12.30 -1.92 4.07
C PHE A 377 -13.02 -3.01 3.28
N LEU A 378 -12.40 -4.17 3.04
CA LEU A 378 -12.97 -5.16 2.12
C LEU A 378 -14.36 -5.64 2.57
N PRO A 379 -14.59 -6.07 3.83
CA PRO A 379 -15.92 -6.50 4.27
C PRO A 379 -16.97 -5.39 4.15
N ALA A 380 -16.62 -4.18 4.60
CA ALA A 380 -17.52 -3.03 4.58
C ALA A 380 -17.87 -2.59 3.15
N LEU A 381 -16.91 -2.60 2.23
CA LEU A 381 -17.12 -2.26 0.82
C LEU A 381 -17.97 -3.31 0.11
N VAL A 382 -17.63 -4.59 0.25
CA VAL A 382 -18.34 -5.68 -0.43
C VAL A 382 -19.79 -5.74 0.07
N LEU A 383 -20.01 -5.74 1.39
CA LEU A 383 -21.36 -5.78 1.94
C LEU A 383 -22.12 -4.47 1.71
N GLY A 384 -21.42 -3.33 1.69
CA GLY A 384 -22.02 -2.03 1.39
C GLY A 384 -22.57 -1.93 -0.03
N ILE A 385 -21.89 -2.57 -1.00
CA ILE A 385 -22.28 -2.53 -2.41
C ILE A 385 -23.33 -3.61 -2.75
N TRP A 386 -23.16 -4.84 -2.26
CA TRP A 386 -23.96 -5.97 -2.72
C TRP A 386 -25.00 -6.49 -1.71
N TRP A 387 -24.97 -6.04 -0.45
CA TRP A 387 -25.88 -6.55 0.57
C TRP A 387 -26.80 -5.47 1.15
N LYS A 388 -28.08 -5.53 0.77
CA LYS A 388 -29.12 -4.56 1.18
C LYS A 388 -29.34 -4.52 2.70
N ARG A 389 -29.11 -5.65 3.40
CA ARG A 389 -29.34 -5.76 4.85
C ARG A 389 -28.22 -5.16 5.69
N ALA A 390 -27.05 -4.89 5.11
CA ALA A 390 -25.92 -4.30 5.82
C ALA A 390 -26.28 -2.91 6.35
N ASN A 391 -26.04 -2.68 7.65
CA ASN A 391 -26.35 -1.42 8.34
C ASN A 391 -25.11 -0.82 9.03
N GLY A 392 -25.26 0.37 9.59
CA GLY A 392 -24.14 1.13 10.17
C GLY A 392 -23.50 0.47 11.38
N GLU A 393 -24.30 -0.05 12.30
CA GLU A 393 -23.81 -0.76 13.48
C GLU A 393 -23.00 -2.01 13.09
N GLY A 394 -23.49 -2.77 12.11
CA GLY A 394 -22.79 -3.92 11.58
C GLY A 394 -21.47 -3.54 10.92
N ALA A 395 -21.48 -2.53 10.06
CA ALA A 395 -20.25 -2.05 9.42
C ALA A 395 -19.23 -1.55 10.44
N LEU A 396 -19.65 -0.76 11.43
CA LEU A 396 -18.80 -0.27 12.50
C LEU A 396 -18.16 -1.42 13.30
N ALA A 397 -18.97 -2.36 13.78
CA ALA A 397 -18.49 -3.52 14.52
C ALA A 397 -17.54 -4.39 13.68
N GLY A 398 -17.86 -4.59 12.41
CA GLY A 398 -17.04 -5.36 11.48
C GLY A 398 -15.69 -4.72 11.18
N MET A 399 -15.65 -3.40 10.97
CA MET A 399 -14.40 -2.66 10.78
C MET A 399 -13.52 -2.70 12.04
N ILE A 400 -14.12 -2.51 13.22
CA ILE A 400 -13.40 -2.59 14.50
C ILE A 400 -12.85 -4.01 14.71
N ALA A 401 -13.66 -5.04 14.46
CA ALA A 401 -13.23 -6.42 14.59
C ALA A 401 -12.11 -6.77 13.60
N GLY A 402 -12.24 -6.38 12.32
CA GLY A 402 -11.22 -6.62 11.31
C GLY A 402 -9.89 -5.94 11.65
N ILE A 403 -9.92 -4.65 11.99
CA ILE A 403 -8.72 -3.90 12.43
C ILE A 403 -8.16 -4.52 13.71
N GLY A 404 -9.01 -4.85 14.68
CA GLY A 404 -8.63 -5.41 15.97
C GLY A 404 -7.93 -6.76 15.83
N VAL A 405 -8.50 -7.70 15.07
CA VAL A 405 -7.88 -9.02 14.82
C VAL A 405 -6.57 -8.87 14.05
N CYS A 406 -6.54 -7.99 13.05
CA CYS A 406 -5.34 -7.73 12.26
C CYS A 406 -4.19 -7.20 13.13
N LEU A 407 -4.45 -6.14 13.92
CA LEU A 407 -3.47 -5.55 14.82
C LEU A 407 -3.09 -6.50 15.96
N TYR A 408 -4.05 -7.24 16.52
CA TYR A 408 -3.80 -8.23 17.55
C TYR A 408 -2.80 -9.29 17.06
N TYR A 409 -3.06 -9.88 15.89
CA TYR A 409 -2.18 -10.91 15.32
C TYR A 409 -0.79 -10.36 14.95
N MET A 410 -0.69 -9.09 14.52
CA MET A 410 0.59 -8.46 14.20
C MET A 410 1.42 -8.10 15.43
N LEU A 411 0.77 -7.56 16.47
CA LEU A 411 1.43 -6.92 17.61
C LEU A 411 1.58 -7.84 18.81
N ALA A 412 0.64 -8.74 19.06
CA ALA A 412 0.66 -9.62 20.23
C ALA A 412 1.91 -10.53 20.30
N PRO A 413 2.39 -11.16 19.20
CA PRO A 413 3.64 -11.92 19.21
C PRO A 413 4.91 -11.08 19.52
N ARG A 414 4.80 -9.75 19.47
CA ARG A 414 5.91 -8.82 19.78
C ARG A 414 5.84 -8.29 21.21
N TYR A 415 4.67 -7.85 21.66
CA TYR A 415 4.54 -7.15 22.94
C TYR A 415 4.08 -8.05 24.09
N ILE A 416 3.32 -9.10 23.80
CA ILE A 416 2.80 -10.05 24.80
C ILE A 416 3.03 -11.51 24.34
N PRO A 417 4.27 -11.89 23.99
CA PRO A 417 4.56 -13.13 23.28
C PRO A 417 4.12 -14.39 24.02
N PHE A 418 4.42 -14.49 25.32
CA PHE A 418 4.10 -15.68 26.12
C PHE A 418 2.59 -15.81 26.36
N ALA A 419 1.91 -14.73 26.72
CA ALA A 419 0.44 -14.73 26.89
C ALA A 419 -0.29 -15.02 25.58
N PHE A 420 0.19 -14.46 24.47
CA PHE A 420 -0.34 -14.76 23.15
C PHE A 420 -0.19 -16.25 22.83
N TYR A 421 1.01 -16.81 22.97
CA TYR A 421 1.23 -18.23 22.72
C TYR A 421 0.38 -19.13 23.63
N GLU A 422 0.28 -18.84 24.93
CA GLU A 422 -0.54 -19.63 25.84
C GLU A 422 -2.01 -19.67 25.41
N THR A 423 -2.58 -18.50 25.09
CA THR A 423 -3.98 -18.38 24.69
C THR A 423 -4.28 -18.96 23.31
N SER A 424 -3.31 -18.95 22.39
CA SER A 424 -3.49 -19.43 21.02
C SER A 424 -2.64 -20.64 20.64
N SER A 425 -2.10 -21.35 21.63
CA SER A 425 -1.25 -22.53 21.43
C SER A 425 -1.94 -23.61 20.60
N PHE A 426 -3.26 -23.76 20.76
CA PHE A 426 -4.08 -24.71 19.98
C PHE A 426 -4.15 -24.40 18.47
N LEU A 427 -3.84 -23.17 18.06
CA LEU A 427 -3.75 -22.78 16.64
C LEU A 427 -2.32 -22.87 16.11
N SER A 428 -1.32 -23.02 16.98
CA SER A 428 0.09 -23.12 16.57
C SER A 428 0.37 -24.45 15.88
N ASN A 429 1.28 -24.43 14.90
CA ASN A 429 1.85 -25.62 14.26
C ASN A 429 3.27 -25.95 14.76
N ALA A 430 3.60 -25.53 15.99
CA ALA A 430 4.89 -25.77 16.60
C ALA A 430 5.26 -27.26 16.64
N THR A 431 6.51 -27.58 16.28
CA THR A 431 7.07 -28.93 16.53
C THR A 431 7.33 -29.14 18.02
N GLU A 432 7.49 -30.40 18.45
CA GLU A 432 7.80 -30.72 19.87
C GLU A 432 9.10 -30.02 20.35
N GLU A 433 10.10 -29.94 19.48
CA GLU A 433 11.37 -29.24 19.75
C GLU A 433 11.17 -27.72 19.92
N GLN A 434 10.29 -27.12 19.12
CA GLN A 434 9.90 -25.71 19.23
C GLN A 434 9.06 -25.45 20.50
N ALA A 435 8.19 -26.38 20.88
CA ALA A 435 7.45 -26.28 22.15
C ALA A 435 8.38 -26.37 23.38
N ALA A 436 9.44 -27.19 23.29
CA ALA A 436 10.47 -27.27 24.33
C ALA A 436 11.27 -25.97 24.45
N SER A 437 11.66 -25.35 23.33
CA SER A 437 12.36 -24.05 23.33
C SER A 437 11.49 -22.93 23.88
N TYR A 438 10.19 -22.92 23.56
CA TYR A 438 9.22 -22.02 24.19
C TYR A 438 9.19 -22.20 25.71
N THR A 439 9.16 -23.44 26.20
CA THR A 439 9.05 -23.73 27.63
C THR A 439 10.27 -23.21 28.40
N ALA A 440 11.46 -23.37 27.82
CA ALA A 440 12.71 -22.81 28.36
C ALA A 440 12.69 -21.26 28.39
N LEU A 441 12.24 -20.62 27.31
CA LEU A 441 12.11 -19.15 27.21
C LEU A 441 11.05 -18.58 28.17
N ARG A 442 9.95 -19.31 28.36
CA ARG A 442 8.89 -18.95 29.29
C ARG A 442 9.42 -18.91 30.71
N GLN A 443 10.22 -19.92 31.08
CA GLN A 443 10.78 -20.02 32.42
C GLN A 443 11.75 -18.85 32.69
N SER A 444 12.59 -18.46 31.73
CA SER A 444 13.49 -17.32 31.89
C SER A 444 12.77 -15.97 31.92
N TYR A 445 11.65 -15.82 31.20
CA TYR A 445 10.87 -14.58 31.18
C TYR A 445 10.15 -14.26 32.50
N TYR A 446 9.69 -15.28 33.24
CA TYR A 446 8.98 -15.09 34.51
C TYR A 446 9.91 -15.02 35.74
N LEU A 447 11.23 -15.15 35.56
CA LEU A 447 12.19 -14.84 36.62
C LEU A 447 12.19 -13.32 36.90
N THR A 448 12.28 -12.93 38.17
CA THR A 448 12.18 -11.52 38.62
C THR A 448 13.37 -10.63 38.23
N ASP A 449 14.36 -11.13 37.50
CA ASP A 449 15.50 -10.34 37.04
C ASP A 449 15.16 -9.58 35.73
N PRO A 450 15.21 -8.23 35.71
CA PRO A 450 14.97 -7.44 34.51
C PRO A 450 15.87 -7.81 33.32
N GLY A 451 17.13 -8.19 33.57
CA GLY A 451 18.07 -8.57 32.52
C GLY A 451 17.72 -9.89 31.84
N ALA A 452 17.26 -10.87 32.62
CA ALA A 452 16.77 -12.15 32.11
C ALA A 452 15.52 -11.98 31.23
N ARG A 453 14.63 -11.04 31.58
CA ARG A 453 13.42 -10.75 30.81
C ARG A 453 13.72 -10.17 29.43
N GLU A 454 14.67 -9.23 29.33
CA GLU A 454 15.09 -8.66 28.04
C GLU A 454 15.80 -9.70 27.18
N ALA A 455 16.68 -10.52 27.76
CA ALA A 455 17.34 -11.61 27.05
C ALA A 455 16.33 -12.65 26.52
N ALA A 456 15.30 -12.99 27.31
CA ALA A 456 14.23 -13.89 26.89
C ALA A 456 13.39 -13.31 25.74
N LEU A 457 13.12 -11.99 25.75
CA LEU A 457 12.41 -11.32 24.65
C LEU A 457 13.25 -11.26 23.36
N ALA A 458 14.55 -11.00 23.48
CA ALA A 458 15.47 -11.01 22.34
C ALA A 458 15.58 -12.42 21.73
N ALA A 459 15.76 -13.45 22.57
CA ALA A 459 15.81 -14.83 22.12
C ALA A 459 14.47 -15.29 21.52
N TRP A 460 13.33 -14.82 22.07
CA TRP A 460 12.00 -15.04 21.47
C TRP A 460 11.91 -14.46 20.06
N GLU A 461 12.38 -13.23 19.87
CA GLU A 461 12.35 -12.53 18.58
C GLU A 461 13.18 -13.25 17.50
N GLU A 462 14.27 -13.90 17.91
CA GLU A 462 15.21 -14.59 17.01
C GLU A 462 14.81 -16.03 16.68
N THR A 463 14.40 -16.82 17.68
CA THR A 463 14.29 -18.29 17.56
C THR A 463 12.87 -18.84 17.66
N ALA A 464 12.00 -18.18 18.42
CA ALA A 464 10.69 -18.73 18.80
C ALA A 464 9.49 -17.97 18.24
N ARG A 465 9.70 -16.83 17.59
CA ARG A 465 8.61 -15.97 17.12
C ARG A 465 7.68 -16.63 16.09
N GLY A 466 8.22 -17.53 15.26
CA GLY A 466 7.45 -18.28 14.27
C GLY A 466 6.55 -19.35 14.89
N ILE A 467 6.88 -19.81 16.09
CA ILE A 467 6.15 -20.85 16.84
C ILE A 467 4.74 -20.35 17.17
N ALA A 468 4.57 -19.05 17.44
CA ALA A 468 3.27 -18.49 17.78
C ALA A 468 2.34 -18.23 16.59
N ASN A 469 2.80 -18.44 15.36
CA ASN A 469 1.96 -18.22 14.18
C ASN A 469 0.79 -19.21 14.16
N TRP A 470 -0.42 -18.69 13.98
CA TRP A 470 -1.62 -19.49 13.76
C TRP A 470 -1.48 -20.24 12.43
N TRP A 471 -1.53 -21.57 12.51
CA TRP A 471 -1.33 -22.50 11.39
C TRP A 471 -0.04 -22.24 10.61
N GLY A 472 1.00 -21.71 11.27
CA GLY A 472 2.27 -21.37 10.64
C GLY A 472 2.23 -20.15 9.73
N ILE A 473 1.11 -19.42 9.69
CA ILE A 473 0.95 -18.25 8.82
C ILE A 473 1.66 -17.05 9.42
N SER A 474 2.58 -16.44 8.67
CA SER A 474 3.28 -15.23 9.08
C SER A 474 2.31 -14.12 9.48
N ARG A 475 2.61 -13.44 10.59
CA ARG A 475 1.86 -12.27 11.07
C ARG A 475 1.67 -11.15 10.05
N ALA A 476 2.56 -11.05 9.06
CA ALA A 476 2.43 -10.07 7.97
C ALA A 476 1.17 -10.33 7.12
N PHE A 477 0.64 -11.55 7.14
CA PHE A 477 -0.52 -12.00 6.37
C PHE A 477 -1.77 -12.18 7.24
N ALA A 478 -1.93 -11.32 8.26
CA ALA A 478 -3.05 -11.36 9.20
C ALA A 478 -4.43 -11.25 8.52
N ALA A 479 -4.49 -10.71 7.30
CA ALA A 479 -5.75 -10.54 6.56
C ALA A 479 -6.53 -11.85 6.40
N ILE A 480 -5.84 -12.99 6.32
CA ILE A 480 -6.48 -14.30 6.16
C ILE A 480 -7.43 -14.64 7.31
N PHE A 481 -7.16 -14.10 8.51
CA PHE A 481 -8.01 -14.25 9.69
C PHE A 481 -8.94 -13.06 9.89
N ALA A 482 -8.39 -11.86 9.67
CA ALA A 482 -9.07 -10.61 9.98
C ALA A 482 -10.17 -10.26 8.96
N VAL A 483 -10.01 -10.61 7.67
CA VAL A 483 -11.05 -10.39 6.65
C VAL A 483 -12.29 -11.25 6.92
N PRO A 484 -12.20 -12.58 7.11
CA PRO A 484 -13.36 -13.38 7.49
C PRO A 484 -14.01 -12.91 8.79
N SER A 485 -13.21 -12.53 9.79
CA SER A 485 -13.72 -11.98 11.05
C SER A 485 -14.54 -10.70 10.82
N GLY A 486 -14.04 -9.78 9.98
CA GLY A 486 -14.76 -8.58 9.60
C GLY A 486 -16.09 -8.89 8.88
N PHE A 487 -16.10 -9.87 7.96
CA PHE A 487 -17.35 -10.32 7.31
C PHE A 487 -18.34 -10.91 8.33
N LEU A 488 -17.90 -11.85 9.16
CA LEU A 488 -18.75 -12.53 10.14
C LEU A 488 -19.36 -11.55 11.14
N VAL A 489 -18.55 -10.62 11.68
CA VAL A 489 -19.03 -9.61 12.61
C VAL A 489 -19.97 -8.63 11.92
N THR A 490 -19.65 -8.17 10.70
CA THR A 490 -20.54 -7.28 9.94
C THR A 490 -21.89 -7.95 9.69
N ILE A 491 -21.88 -9.21 9.25
CA ILE A 491 -23.10 -9.98 8.95
C ILE A 491 -23.91 -10.22 10.22
N GLY A 492 -23.27 -10.75 11.26
CA GLY A 492 -23.91 -11.04 12.54
C GLY A 492 -24.54 -9.78 13.13
N ALA A 493 -23.75 -8.73 13.35
CA ALA A 493 -24.25 -7.48 13.93
C ALA A 493 -25.33 -6.83 13.05
N SER A 494 -25.22 -6.88 11.71
CA SER A 494 -26.27 -6.37 10.82
C SER A 494 -27.59 -7.13 10.98
N LEU A 495 -27.55 -8.46 11.15
CA LEU A 495 -28.75 -9.28 11.33
C LEU A 495 -29.43 -9.04 12.67
N PHE A 496 -28.66 -8.81 13.74
CA PHE A 496 -29.17 -8.59 15.10
C PHE A 496 -29.59 -7.14 15.40
N THR A 497 -29.25 -6.18 14.54
CA THR A 497 -29.58 -4.76 14.71
C THR A 497 -30.64 -4.30 13.70
N ALA A 498 -31.16 -3.08 13.87
CA ALA A 498 -32.24 -2.55 13.04
C ALA A 498 -31.91 -2.53 11.54
N ALA A 499 -32.90 -2.80 10.69
CA ALA A 499 -32.72 -2.77 9.25
C ALA A 499 -32.47 -1.34 8.73
N PRO A 500 -31.66 -1.16 7.68
CA PRO A 500 -31.52 0.13 7.04
C PRO A 500 -32.85 0.57 6.42
N SER A 501 -33.06 1.89 6.29
CA SER A 501 -34.28 2.48 5.72
C SER A 501 -34.55 2.00 4.29
N ALA A 502 -35.81 2.09 3.85
CA ALA A 502 -36.19 1.74 2.49
C ALA A 502 -35.37 2.51 1.44
N ASP A 503 -35.17 3.82 1.66
CA ASP A 503 -34.36 4.69 0.80
C ASP A 503 -32.90 4.21 0.68
N MET A 504 -32.33 3.67 1.75
CA MET A 504 -30.97 3.14 1.73
C MET A 504 -30.90 1.79 1.00
N GLN A 505 -31.95 0.98 1.10
CA GLN A 505 -32.03 -0.28 0.34
C GLN A 505 -32.22 -0.01 -1.16
N SER A 506 -33.03 0.99 -1.52
CA SER A 506 -33.18 1.42 -2.91
C SER A 506 -31.89 2.03 -3.46
N PHE A 507 -31.12 2.77 -2.65
CA PHE A 507 -29.79 3.24 -3.03
C PHE A 507 -28.87 2.09 -3.46
N VAL A 508 -28.85 0.98 -2.72
CA VAL A 508 -28.06 -0.21 -3.07
C VAL A 508 -28.57 -0.86 -4.37
N GLU A 509 -29.87 -0.95 -4.57
CA GLU A 509 -30.45 -1.46 -5.82
C GLU A 509 -30.09 -0.58 -7.01
N ASP A 510 -30.17 0.74 -6.83
CA ASP A 510 -29.86 1.71 -7.86
C ASP A 510 -28.39 1.65 -8.24
N LEU A 511 -27.47 1.42 -7.30
CA LEU A 511 -26.06 1.17 -7.62
C LEU A 511 -25.89 -0.03 -8.58
N GLY A 512 -26.65 -1.10 -8.39
CA GLY A 512 -26.59 -2.32 -9.21
C GLY A 512 -27.18 -2.21 -10.62
N LYS A 513 -28.00 -1.20 -10.91
CA LYS A 513 -28.59 -1.01 -12.26
C LYS A 513 -27.53 -0.60 -13.29
N PRO A 514 -27.60 -1.03 -14.56
CA PRO A 514 -26.73 -0.49 -15.59
C PRO A 514 -26.96 1.02 -15.75
N THR A 515 -25.89 1.81 -15.89
CA THR A 515 -26.02 3.23 -16.25
C THR A 515 -26.55 3.33 -17.68
N PRO A 516 -27.59 4.14 -17.94
CA PRO A 516 -28.04 4.40 -19.30
C PRO A 516 -26.88 5.02 -20.13
N PRO A 517 -26.82 4.70 -21.44
CA PRO A 517 -25.72 5.08 -22.32
C PRO A 517 -25.55 6.60 -22.47
#